data_AF-A0AAU5YM12-F1
#
_entry.id   AF-A0AAU5YM12-F1
#
_cell.length_a   1.000
_cell.length_b   1.000
_cell.length_c   1.000
_cell.angle_alpha   90.00
_cell.angle_beta   90.00
_cell.angle_gamma   90.00
#
_symmetry.space_group_name_H-M   'P 1'
#
loop_
_entity.id
_entity.type
_entity.pdbx_description
1 polymer ?
#
loop_
_entity_poly.entity_id
_entity_poly.type
_entity_poly.pdbx_seq_one_letter_code
_entity_poly.pdbx_strand_id
1 'polypeptide(L)'
;MRRSDPPGIIAPHIPADAYHRAQTTGQPIVIVVHTTDHHGRPLSHFLYPLAVATAGAIGVFATVAALLALLDFAVHTALAIAAATGPLSVGGITFKLFDSKR
;
A
#
# COMPACT_ATOMS: atom_id res chain seq x y z
N MET A 1 13.51 4.94 48.30
CA MET A 1 14.55 5.32 47.32
C MET A 1 14.31 4.48 46.06
N ARG A 2 13.94 5.11 44.94
CA ARG A 2 13.81 4.40 43.64
C ARG A 2 15.17 4.39 42.96
N ARG A 3 15.74 3.21 42.73
CA ARG A 3 16.96 3.06 41.94
C ARG A 3 16.56 2.92 40.48
N SER A 4 17.05 3.82 39.63
CA SER A 4 16.92 3.70 38.18
C SER A 4 17.87 2.61 37.70
N ASP A 5 17.36 1.68 36.90
CA ASP A 5 18.11 0.53 36.42
C ASP A 5 19.17 0.93 35.37
N PRO A 6 20.37 0.32 35.39
CA PRO A 6 21.39 0.58 34.37
C PRO A 6 20.97 -0.05 33.03
N PRO A 7 21.22 0.63 31.88
CA PRO A 7 20.79 0.11 30.60
C PRO A 7 21.62 -1.10 30.17
N GLY A 8 20.92 -2.23 29.94
CA GLY A 8 21.15 -3.05 28.75
C GLY A 8 22.03 -4.29 28.82
N ILE A 9 22.58 -4.70 29.98
CA ILE A 9 23.48 -5.89 30.05
C ILE A 9 23.29 -6.78 31.28
N ILE A 10 22.38 -6.44 32.20
CA ILE A 10 22.14 -7.23 33.41
C ILE A 10 20.86 -8.02 33.23
N ALA A 11 20.89 -9.30 33.64
CA ALA A 11 19.69 -10.14 33.72
C ALA A 11 18.57 -9.39 34.47
N PRO A 12 17.28 -9.62 34.13
CA PRO A 12 16.16 -8.91 34.73
C PRO A 12 16.29 -8.86 36.26
N HIS A 13 16.31 -7.66 36.84
CA HIS A 13 16.38 -7.54 38.29
C HIS A 13 15.08 -8.10 38.87
N ILE A 14 15.20 -9.08 39.76
CA ILE A 14 14.06 -9.61 40.49
C ILE A 14 14.13 -9.01 41.89
N PRO A 15 13.12 -8.24 42.32
CA PRO A 15 13.10 -7.65 43.65
C PRO A 15 13.21 -8.72 44.73
N ALA A 16 14.05 -8.51 45.76
CA ALA A 16 14.23 -9.46 46.87
C ALA A 16 12.90 -9.80 47.56
N ASP A 17 12.00 -8.83 47.65
CA ASP A 17 10.66 -8.98 48.23
C ASP A 17 9.81 -10.00 47.46
N ALA A 18 10.01 -10.14 46.15
CA ALA A 18 9.33 -11.13 45.33
C ALA A 18 9.80 -12.55 45.69
N TYR A 19 11.10 -12.73 45.92
CA TYR A 19 11.67 -14.00 46.40
C TYR A 19 11.17 -14.35 47.81
N HIS A 20 11.23 -13.40 48.74
CA HIS A 20 10.78 -13.64 50.12
C HIS A 20 9.29 -13.97 50.16
N ARG A 21 8.46 -13.27 49.39
CA ARG A 21 7.03 -13.58 49.27
C ARG A 21 6.82 -14.99 48.73
N ALA A 22 7.42 -15.32 47.58
CA ALA A 22 7.30 -16.65 46.97
C ALA A 22 7.73 -17.78 47.91
N GLN A 23 8.78 -17.56 48.71
CA GLN A 23 9.25 -18.52 49.71
C GLN A 23 8.24 -18.72 50.85
N THR A 24 7.55 -17.66 51.27
CA THR A 24 6.52 -17.72 52.33
C THR A 24 5.19 -18.27 51.88
N THR A 25 4.76 -18.00 50.64
CA THR A 25 3.44 -18.40 50.12
C THR A 25 3.49 -19.65 49.24
N GLY A 26 4.69 -20.15 48.89
CA GLY A 26 4.87 -21.26 47.97
C GLY A 26 4.44 -20.96 46.53
N GLN A 27 4.17 -19.70 46.19
CA GLN A 27 3.74 -19.32 44.85
C GLN A 27 4.94 -19.20 43.89
N PRO A 28 4.83 -19.71 42.65
CA PRO A 28 5.92 -19.67 41.68
C PRO A 28 6.14 -18.26 41.13
N ILE A 29 7.41 -17.90 40.90
CA ILE A 29 7.81 -16.66 40.21
C ILE A 29 8.03 -16.99 38.74
N VAL A 30 7.25 -16.38 37.84
CA VAL A 30 7.43 -16.50 36.40
C VAL A 30 8.10 -15.24 35.85
N ILE A 31 9.27 -15.41 35.24
CA ILE A 31 10.03 -14.31 34.65
C ILE A 31 9.87 -14.40 33.13
N VAL A 32 9.18 -13.42 32.55
CA VAL A 32 9.05 -13.30 31.08
C VAL A 32 10.04 -12.25 30.62
N VAL A 33 11.04 -12.69 29.85
CA VAL A 33 12.02 -11.80 29.23
C VAL A 33 11.57 -11.57 27.79
N HIS A 34 11.06 -10.38 27.50
CA HIS A 34 10.85 -9.96 26.12
C HIS A 34 12.21 -9.64 25.52
N THR A 35 12.71 -10.54 24.67
CA THR A 35 13.88 -10.24 23.86
C THR A 35 13.41 -9.36 22.69
N THR A 36 14.03 -8.20 22.52
CA THR A 36 14.08 -7.57 21.20
C THR A 36 15.20 -8.29 20.48
N ASP A 37 14.85 -9.23 19.60
CA ASP A 37 15.83 -9.94 18.80
C ASP A 37 16.57 -8.91 17.92
N HIS A 38 17.81 -8.58 18.28
CA HIS A 38 18.63 -7.63 17.53
C HIS A 38 19.06 -8.19 16.16
N HIS A 39 18.85 -9.50 15.94
CA HIS A 39 19.05 -10.17 14.66
C HIS A 39 17.77 -10.26 13.81
N GLY A 40 16.64 -9.77 14.32
CA GLY A 40 15.39 -9.67 13.55
C GLY A 40 15.56 -8.72 12.37
N ARG A 41 15.22 -9.17 11.15
CA ARG A 41 15.20 -8.28 9.98
C ARG A 41 14.15 -7.19 10.20
N PRO A 42 14.48 -5.90 9.98
CA PRO A 42 13.53 -4.83 10.18
C PRO A 42 12.35 -5.00 9.21
N LEU A 43 11.12 -4.80 9.70
CA LEU A 43 9.89 -4.96 8.92
C LEU A 43 9.90 -4.15 7.61
N SER A 44 10.59 -3.01 7.61
CA SER A 44 10.81 -2.16 6.44
C SER A 44 11.40 -2.91 5.24
N HIS A 45 12.22 -3.95 5.48
CA HIS A 45 12.83 -4.74 4.43
C HIS A 45 11.79 -5.51 3.59
N PHE A 46 10.65 -5.86 4.17
CA PHE A 46 9.56 -6.53 3.48
C PHE A 46 8.51 -5.55 2.94
N LEU A 47 8.29 -4.43 3.65
CA LEU A 47 7.31 -3.42 3.24
C LEU A 47 7.78 -2.61 2.03
N TYR A 48 9.08 -2.34 1.91
CA TYR A 48 9.62 -1.55 0.80
C TYR A 48 9.35 -2.16 -0.58
N PRO A 49 9.71 -3.43 -0.87
CA PRO A 49 9.42 -4.02 -2.17
C PRO A 49 7.91 -4.14 -2.44
N LEU A 50 7.09 -4.37 -1.40
CA LEU A 50 5.64 -4.41 -1.54
C LEU A 50 5.07 -3.03 -1.93
N ALA A 51 5.56 -1.96 -1.29
CA ALA A 51 5.17 -0.60 -1.62
C ALA A 51 5.53 -0.23 -3.06
N VAL A 52 6.74 -0.60 -3.51
CA VAL A 52 7.17 -0.37 -4.90
C VAL A 52 6.33 -1.16 -5.90
N ALA A 53 6.07 -2.44 -5.63
CA ALA A 53 5.27 -3.29 -6.50
C ALA A 53 3.82 -2.78 -6.63
N THR A 54 3.20 -2.41 -5.51
CA THR A 54 1.82 -1.90 -5.49
C THR A 54 1.71 -0.53 -6.15
N ALA A 55 2.65 0.38 -5.89
CA ALA A 55 2.70 1.69 -6.56
C ALA A 55 2.86 1.55 -8.08
N GLY A 56 3.74 0.65 -8.54
CA GLY A 56 3.94 0.38 -9.96
C GLY A 56 2.67 -0.19 -10.62
N ALA A 57 2.03 -1.17 -9.99
CA ALA A 57 0.80 -1.77 -10.50
C ALA A 57 -0.33 -0.72 -10.61
N ILE A 58 -0.57 0.03 -9.54
CA ILE A 58 -1.59 1.10 -9.51
C ILE A 58 -1.29 2.15 -10.58
N GLY A 59 -0.01 2.54 -10.74
CA GLY A 59 0.41 3.49 -11.78
C GLY A 59 0.08 3.01 -13.18
N VAL A 60 0.38 1.75 -13.52
CA VAL A 60 0.07 1.18 -14.85
C VAL A 60 -1.44 1.08 -15.07
N PHE A 61 -2.20 0.62 -14.08
CA PHE A 61 -3.66 0.57 -14.20
C PHE A 61 -4.25 1.97 -14.37
N ALA A 62 -3.75 2.96 -13.64
CA ALA A 62 -4.21 4.34 -13.75
C ALA A 62 -3.88 4.96 -15.11
N THR A 63 -2.70 4.70 -15.69
CA THR A 63 -2.36 5.23 -17.02
C THR A 63 -3.22 4.60 -18.12
N VAL A 64 -3.46 3.29 -18.05
CA VAL A 64 -4.36 2.60 -18.98
C VAL A 64 -5.79 3.13 -18.84
N ALA A 65 -6.28 3.28 -17.60
CA ALA A 65 -7.61 3.83 -17.34
C ALA A 65 -7.74 5.28 -17.85
N ALA A 66 -6.72 6.11 -17.62
CA ALA A 66 -6.70 7.49 -18.11
C ALA A 66 -6.71 7.53 -19.64
N LEU A 67 -5.91 6.70 -20.31
CA LEU A 67 -5.89 6.60 -21.77
C LEU A 67 -7.27 6.22 -22.32
N LEU A 68 -7.90 5.19 -21.75
CA LEU A 68 -9.23 4.75 -22.14
C LEU A 68 -10.28 5.84 -21.89
N ALA A 69 -10.19 6.57 -20.77
CA ALA A 69 -11.09 7.68 -20.47
C ALA A 69 -10.95 8.83 -21.49
N LEU A 70 -9.72 9.16 -21.92
CA LEU A 70 -9.49 10.17 -22.95
C LEU A 70 -10.07 9.73 -24.30
N LEU A 71 -9.85 8.47 -24.70
CA LEU A 71 -10.39 7.90 -25.93
C LEU A 71 -11.92 7.89 -25.92
N ASP A 72 -12.53 7.43 -24.83
CA ASP A 72 -13.97 7.38 -24.66
C ASP A 72 -14.60 8.77 -24.74
N PHE A 73 -14.01 9.75 -24.07
CA PHE A 73 -14.43 11.15 -24.14
C PHE A 73 -14.33 11.71 -25.57
N ALA A 74 -13.24 11.42 -26.29
CA ALA A 74 -13.06 11.85 -27.66
C ALA A 74 -14.10 11.23 -28.60
N VAL A 75 -14.37 9.93 -28.46
CA VAL A 75 -15.37 9.21 -29.26
C VAL A 75 -16.78 9.75 -28.97
N HIS A 76 -17.14 9.93 -27.71
CA HIS A 76 -18.42 10.50 -27.33
C HIS A 76 -18.60 11.92 -27.90
N THR A 77 -17.56 12.73 -27.86
CA THR A 77 -17.60 14.09 -28.42
C THR A 77 -17.75 14.06 -29.94
N ALA A 78 -17.00 13.20 -30.63
CA ALA A 78 -17.10 13.04 -32.09
C ALA A 78 -18.48 12.56 -32.52
N LEU A 79 -19.04 11.59 -31.79
CA LEU A 79 -20.41 11.08 -32.01
C LEU A 79 -21.45 12.17 -31.72
N ALA A 80 -21.29 12.94 -30.63
CA ALA A 80 -22.19 14.04 -30.30
C ALA A 80 -22.17 15.12 -31.40
N ILE A 81 -20.99 15.46 -31.92
CA ILE A 81 -20.84 16.38 -33.05
C ILE A 81 -21.52 15.81 -34.29
N ALA A 82 -21.22 14.57 -34.68
CA ALA A 82 -21.81 13.92 -35.86
C ALA A 82 -23.33 13.80 -35.75
N ALA A 83 -23.86 13.50 -34.56
CA ALA A 83 -25.30 13.46 -34.29
C ALA A 83 -25.94 14.85 -34.39
N ALA A 84 -25.24 15.89 -33.95
CA ALA A 84 -25.72 17.28 -34.03
C ALA A 84 -25.60 17.89 -35.44
N THR A 85 -24.65 17.45 -36.26
CA THR A 85 -24.37 18.04 -37.59
C THR A 85 -24.88 17.22 -38.77
N GLY A 86 -25.38 16.00 -38.58
CA GLY A 86 -25.65 15.08 -39.70
C GLY A 86 -24.34 14.66 -40.38
N PRO A 87 -24.37 14.04 -41.58
CA PRO A 87 -23.17 13.51 -42.24
C PRO A 87 -22.06 14.57 -42.31
N LEU A 88 -20.94 14.28 -41.63
CA LEU A 88 -19.81 15.19 -41.42
C LEU A 88 -19.37 15.83 -42.74
N SER A 89 -19.78 17.08 -42.93
CA SER A 89 -19.39 17.92 -44.05
C SER A 89 -18.59 19.10 -43.48
N VAL A 90 -17.27 18.95 -43.46
CA VAL A 90 -16.37 20.07 -43.16
C VAL A 90 -16.05 20.72 -44.49
N GLY A 91 -16.58 21.93 -44.74
CA GLY A 91 -16.27 22.72 -45.94
C GLY A 91 -16.84 22.16 -47.26
N GLY A 92 -17.99 21.50 -47.24
CA GLY A 92 -18.63 20.94 -48.44
C GLY A 92 -18.05 19.60 -48.93
N ILE A 93 -17.08 19.05 -48.20
CA ILE A 93 -16.51 17.73 -48.49
C ILE A 93 -17.20 16.69 -47.59
N THR A 94 -18.19 16.00 -48.14
CA THR A 94 -18.83 14.88 -47.46
C THR A 94 -17.90 13.67 -47.53
N PHE A 95 -17.29 13.28 -46.40
CA PHE A 95 -16.57 12.01 -46.31
C PHE A 95 -17.59 10.87 -46.31
N LYS A 96 -17.98 10.40 -47.50
CA LYS A 96 -18.69 9.13 -47.66
C LYS A 96 -17.68 7.99 -47.45
N LEU A 97 -17.56 7.55 -46.20
CA LEU A 97 -16.73 6.42 -45.79
C LEU A 97 -17.43 5.07 -46.06
N PHE A 98 -17.94 4.86 -47.28
CA PHE A 98 -18.39 3.55 -47.76
C PHE A 98 -17.96 3.39 -49.21
N ASP A 99 -16.69 3.07 -49.44
CA ASP A 99 -16.25 2.51 -50.73
C ASP A 99 -16.60 1.02 -50.73
N SER A 100 -17.78 0.68 -51.23
CA SER A 100 -18.12 -0.69 -51.61
C SER A 100 -17.51 -0.95 -52.97
N LYS A 101 -16.20 -1.23 -53.01
CA LYS A 101 -15.54 -1.59 -54.26
C LYS A 101 -15.74 -3.09 -54.56
N ARG A 102 -16.44 -3.33 -55.67
CA ARG A 102 -16.53 -4.59 -56.41
C ARG A 102 -15.15 -5.15 -56.75
#